data_AF-A0A5F2GAT8-F1
#
_entry.id   AF-A0A5F2GAT8-F1
#
_cell.length_a   1.000
_cell.length_b   1.000
_cell.length_c   1.000
_cell.angle_alpha   90.00
_cell.angle_beta   90.00
_cell.angle_gamma   90.00
#
_symmetry.space_group_name_H-M   'P 1'
#
loop_
_entity.id
_entity.type
_entity.pdbx_description
1 polymer ?
#
loop_
_entity_poly.entity_id
_entity_poly.type
_entity_poly.pdbx_seq_one_letter_code
_entity_poly.pdbx_strand_id
1 'polypeptide(L)'
;MATLTTKYSIGDVVYRAFTMTERKQHPCPDCRGSRIWKATSPAGGEYEFRCPRCAASYSSNNDLSLWYTASTPAVQRLTIGSIQVNTAPFSNREGNQYMCRETGIGSGSVYYESDLHETEEAALLSAKAQADLNNSTVEWIVKLYNKALEISDYELDNATLKLAKDEAFNARSMLYGLNDLFARIEDESATKEDILETVDDYKRYDWSRDREKAGLEPLPDIMKLHDETMLALTEAAP
;
A
#
# COMPACT_ATOMS: atom_id res chain seq x y z
N MET A 1 2.32 -2.88 56.62
CA MET A 1 2.23 -3.40 55.23
C MET A 1 2.33 -2.18 54.32
N ALA A 2 3.31 -2.14 53.41
CA ALA A 2 3.40 -1.03 52.46
C ALA A 2 2.30 -1.21 51.41
N THR A 3 1.40 -0.24 51.30
CA THR A 3 0.40 -0.18 50.23
C THR A 3 1.03 0.48 49.01
N LEU A 4 1.09 -0.26 47.90
CA LEU A 4 1.49 0.28 46.60
C LEU A 4 0.28 0.99 45.99
N THR A 5 0.39 2.30 45.80
CA THR A 5 -0.66 3.12 45.17
C THR A 5 -0.39 3.20 43.67
N THR A 6 -1.35 2.79 42.86
CA THR A 6 -1.30 2.91 41.40
C THR A 6 -2.41 3.86 40.94
N LYS A 7 -2.22 4.51 39.79
CA LYS A 7 -3.18 5.50 39.28
C LYS A 7 -4.49 4.84 38.82
N TYR A 8 -4.38 3.65 38.22
CA TYR A 8 -5.52 2.89 37.69
C TYR A 8 -5.67 1.55 38.41
N SER A 9 -6.90 1.13 38.63
CA SER A 9 -7.25 -0.16 39.23
C SER A 9 -7.66 -1.20 38.18
N ILE A 10 -7.62 -2.48 38.56
CA ILE A 10 -8.09 -3.57 37.68
C ILE A 10 -9.58 -3.38 37.40
N GLY A 11 -9.95 -3.39 36.12
CA GLY A 11 -11.32 -3.15 35.65
C GLY A 11 -11.58 -1.72 35.20
N ASP A 12 -10.68 -0.77 35.48
CA ASP A 12 -10.82 0.60 35.00
C ASP A 12 -10.69 0.67 33.47
N VAL A 13 -11.46 1.58 32.88
CA VAL A 13 -11.39 1.89 31.46
C VAL A 13 -10.43 3.05 31.27
N VAL A 14 -9.43 2.86 30.44
CA VAL A 14 -8.41 3.85 30.12
C VAL A 14 -8.30 4.02 28.61
N TYR A 15 -7.72 5.14 28.21
CA TYR A 15 -7.52 5.51 26.82
C TYR A 15 -6.02 5.64 26.56
N ARG A 16 -5.52 4.82 25.64
CA ARG A 16 -4.13 4.88 25.20
C ARG A 16 -3.98 5.90 24.09
N ALA A 17 -3.10 6.86 24.30
CA ALA A 17 -2.64 7.77 23.26
C ALA A 17 -1.53 7.11 22.44
N PHE A 18 -1.63 7.13 21.12
CA PHE A 18 -0.55 6.68 20.25
C PHE A 18 -0.59 7.40 18.89
N THR A 19 0.47 7.25 18.11
CA THR A 19 0.54 7.82 16.77
C THR A 19 0.54 6.71 15.72
N MET A 20 -0.21 6.91 14.64
CA MET A 20 -0.19 6.06 13.46
C MET A 20 0.48 6.77 12.30
N THR A 21 1.21 6.01 11.50
CA THR A 21 1.82 6.50 10.27
C THR A 21 0.82 6.40 9.13
N GLU A 22 0.45 7.55 8.54
CA GLU A 22 -0.46 7.62 7.40
C GLU A 22 0.26 8.20 6.17
N ARG A 23 -0.07 7.71 4.99
CA ARG A 23 0.42 8.25 3.72
C ARG A 23 -0.56 9.32 3.21
N LYS A 24 -0.07 10.55 3.06
CA LYS A 24 -0.84 11.72 2.59
C LYS A 24 -0.25 12.26 1.29
N GLN A 25 -1.01 13.08 0.57
CA GLN A 25 -0.58 13.68 -0.69
C GLN A 25 -0.67 15.19 -0.60
N HIS A 26 0.39 15.89 -1.02
CA HIS A 26 0.31 17.34 -1.21
C HIS A 26 -0.65 17.69 -2.36
N PRO A 27 -1.35 18.84 -2.28
CA PRO A 27 -2.03 19.37 -3.45
C PRO A 27 -0.99 19.60 -4.55
N CYS A 28 -1.27 19.11 -5.76
CA CYS A 28 -0.38 19.31 -6.89
C CYS A 28 -0.18 20.82 -7.14
N PRO A 29 1.05 21.33 -7.20
CA PRO A 29 1.28 22.77 -7.39
C PRO A 29 0.73 23.26 -8.74
N ASP A 30 0.75 22.38 -9.75
CA ASP A 30 0.39 22.74 -11.13
C ASP A 30 -1.12 22.78 -11.34
N CYS A 31 -1.83 21.74 -10.90
CA CYS A 31 -3.28 21.62 -11.13
C CYS A 31 -4.13 21.93 -9.88
N ARG A 32 -3.50 22.13 -8.72
CA ARG A 32 -4.15 22.38 -7.42
C ARG A 32 -5.23 21.35 -7.07
N GLY A 33 -5.03 20.10 -7.52
CA GLY A 33 -5.97 18.99 -7.31
C GLY A 33 -7.02 18.79 -8.40
N SER A 34 -7.11 19.66 -9.42
CA SER A 34 -8.05 19.48 -10.54
C SER A 34 -7.69 18.28 -11.42
N ARG A 35 -6.41 17.88 -11.41
CA ARG A 35 -5.81 16.86 -12.28
C ARG A 35 -5.96 17.14 -13.78
N ILE A 36 -6.30 18.37 -14.16
CA ILE A 36 -6.51 18.81 -15.54
C ILE A 36 -5.69 20.07 -15.78
N TRP A 37 -5.02 20.13 -16.93
CA TRP A 37 -4.38 21.33 -17.46
C TRP A 37 -5.16 21.85 -18.66
N LYS A 38 -5.21 23.17 -18.79
CA LYS A 38 -5.79 23.87 -19.93
C LYS A 38 -4.67 24.56 -20.69
N ALA A 39 -4.55 24.30 -21.99
CA ALA A 39 -3.69 25.06 -22.87
C ALA A 39 -4.51 25.73 -23.95
N THR A 40 -4.09 26.94 -24.33
CA THR A 40 -4.63 27.66 -25.47
C THR A 40 -3.58 27.65 -26.56
N SER A 41 -3.91 27.10 -27.73
CA SER A 41 -3.00 27.11 -28.86
C SER A 41 -2.89 28.53 -29.45
N PRO A 42 -1.81 28.83 -30.19
CA PRO A 42 -1.70 30.09 -30.93
C PRO A 42 -2.84 30.34 -31.92
N ALA A 43 -3.55 29.27 -32.34
CA ALA A 43 -4.73 29.34 -33.20
C ALA A 43 -6.04 29.59 -32.42
N GLY A 44 -5.98 29.81 -31.11
CA GLY A 44 -7.15 30.05 -30.25
C GLY A 44 -7.93 28.80 -29.86
N GLY A 45 -7.41 27.60 -30.13
CA GLY A 45 -8.02 26.35 -29.68
C GLY A 45 -7.73 26.11 -28.21
N GLU A 46 -8.75 25.78 -27.42
CA GLU A 46 -8.60 25.32 -26.05
C GLU A 46 -8.46 23.81 -26.01
N TYR A 47 -7.45 23.32 -25.29
CA TYR A 47 -7.19 21.90 -25.11
C TYR A 47 -7.09 21.58 -23.63
N GLU A 48 -7.80 20.54 -23.23
CA GLU A 48 -7.71 19.97 -21.89
C GLU A 48 -6.92 18.67 -21.95
N PHE A 49 -5.96 18.51 -21.05
CA PHE A 49 -5.21 17.28 -20.90
C PHE A 49 -5.02 16.96 -19.43
N ARG A 50 -4.80 15.67 -19.15
CA ARG A 50 -4.54 15.21 -17.78
C ARG A 50 -3.24 15.84 -17.29
N CYS A 51 -3.23 16.32 -16.05
CA CYS A 51 -2.05 16.89 -15.43
C CYS A 51 -0.92 15.84 -15.45
N PRO A 52 0.21 16.12 -16.12
CA PRO A 52 1.31 15.15 -16.25
C PRO A 52 1.78 14.66 -14.89
N ARG A 53 1.84 15.56 -13.89
CA ARG A 53 2.23 15.25 -12.52
C ARG A 53 1.22 14.44 -11.71
N CYS A 54 -0.07 14.55 -12.01
CA CYS A 54 -1.09 13.75 -11.30
C CYS A 54 -1.42 12.43 -12.01
N ALA A 55 -1.24 12.39 -13.33
CA ALA A 55 -1.61 11.26 -14.17
C ALA A 55 -0.43 10.31 -14.43
N ALA A 56 0.81 10.75 -14.25
CA ALA A 56 1.95 9.86 -14.22
C ALA A 56 1.89 8.97 -12.97
N SER A 57 1.92 7.65 -13.18
CA SER A 57 2.32 6.75 -12.10
C SER A 57 3.83 6.92 -11.93
N TYR A 58 4.27 7.73 -10.98
CA TYR A 58 5.67 7.81 -10.56
C TYR A 58 6.14 6.56 -9.81
N SER A 59 5.66 5.38 -10.23
CA SER A 59 5.98 4.09 -9.60
C SER A 59 7.47 3.76 -9.68
N SER A 60 8.18 4.29 -10.70
CA SER A 60 9.62 4.14 -10.87
C SER A 60 10.44 5.30 -10.27
N ASN A 61 9.83 6.45 -10.01
CA ASN A 61 10.53 7.63 -9.50
C ASN A 61 9.84 8.21 -8.27
N ASN A 62 10.06 7.56 -7.12
CA ASN A 62 9.57 8.03 -5.82
C ASN A 62 10.03 9.45 -5.47
N ASP A 63 11.04 9.98 -6.15
CA ASP A 63 11.56 11.33 -5.91
C ASP A 63 10.67 12.42 -6.49
N LEU A 64 9.79 12.08 -7.45
CA LEU A 64 8.79 12.98 -8.04
C LEU A 64 7.39 12.80 -7.44
N SER A 65 7.27 11.94 -6.44
CA SER A 65 6.00 11.64 -5.78
C SER A 65 5.57 12.81 -4.87
N LEU A 66 4.34 13.28 -5.05
CA LEU A 66 3.68 14.23 -4.12
C LEU A 66 3.24 13.58 -2.80
N TRP A 67 3.44 12.27 -2.66
CA TRP A 67 3.14 11.55 -1.43
C TRP A 67 4.18 11.82 -0.36
N TYR A 68 3.69 12.08 0.84
CA TYR A 68 4.49 12.18 2.04
C TYR A 68 3.86 11.31 3.12
N THR A 69 4.62 11.11 4.19
CA THR A 69 4.19 10.34 5.35
C THR A 69 3.98 11.29 6.51
N ALA A 70 2.89 11.12 7.25
CA ALA A 70 2.60 11.93 8.43
C ALA A 70 2.20 11.03 9.60
N SER A 71 2.65 11.40 10.78
CA SER A 71 2.11 10.89 12.04
C SER A 71 0.74 11.49 12.26
N THR A 72 -0.24 10.63 12.54
CA THR A 72 -1.62 10.99 12.87
C THR A 72 -1.96 10.51 14.28
N PRO A 73 -2.71 11.30 15.05
CA PRO A 73 -3.11 10.90 16.38
C PRO A 73 -4.15 9.79 16.32
N ALA A 74 -4.00 8.78 17.17
CA ALA A 74 -4.96 7.72 17.35
C ALA A 74 -5.14 7.42 18.84
N VAL A 75 -6.36 6.99 19.20
CA VAL A 75 -6.71 6.63 20.57
C VAL A 75 -7.31 5.24 20.58
N GLN A 76 -6.92 4.44 21.57
CA GLN A 76 -7.46 3.11 21.78
C GLN A 76 -8.05 3.01 23.18
N ARG A 77 -9.33 2.65 23.26
CA ARG A 77 -9.99 2.32 24.52
C ARG A 77 -9.53 0.95 24.99
N LEU A 78 -9.10 0.86 26.24
CA LEU A 78 -8.57 -0.34 26.87
C LEU A 78 -9.15 -0.51 28.28
N THR A 79 -9.15 -1.74 28.77
CA THR A 79 -9.61 -2.09 30.12
C THR A 79 -8.48 -2.75 30.87
N ILE A 80 -8.12 -2.22 32.05
CA ILE A 80 -7.02 -2.73 32.86
C ILE A 80 -7.34 -4.17 33.30
N GLY A 81 -6.49 -5.10 32.88
CA GLY A 81 -6.60 -6.53 33.18
C GLY A 81 -5.69 -6.98 34.32
N SER A 82 -4.44 -6.49 34.33
CA SER A 82 -3.49 -6.72 35.42
C SER A 82 -2.54 -5.54 35.58
N ILE A 83 -1.98 -5.44 36.78
CA ILE A 83 -1.06 -4.37 37.17
C ILE A 83 0.22 -5.02 37.66
N GLN A 84 1.35 -4.53 37.17
CA GLN A 84 2.69 -4.89 37.61
C GLN A 84 3.37 -3.65 38.16
N VAL A 85 3.89 -3.73 39.37
CA VAL A 85 4.65 -2.64 40.00
C VAL A 85 6.06 -3.13 40.19
N ASN A 86 7.01 -2.49 39.51
CA ASN A 86 8.41 -2.81 39.63
C ASN A 86 9.11 -1.71 40.43
N THR A 87 9.50 -2.05 41.65
CA THR A 87 10.17 -1.15 42.60
C THR A 87 11.69 -1.23 42.51
N ALA A 88 12.25 -2.00 41.56
CA ALA A 88 13.69 -2.09 41.39
C ALA A 88 14.23 -0.79 40.77
N PRO A 89 15.08 -0.04 41.48
CA PRO A 89 15.61 1.22 40.98
C PRO A 89 16.53 0.97 39.78
N PHE A 90 16.52 1.90 38.81
CA PHE A 90 17.33 1.86 37.59
C PHE A 90 17.00 0.70 36.62
N SER A 91 15.86 0.03 36.83
CA SER A 91 15.38 -0.91 35.83
C SER A 91 14.71 -0.15 34.68
N ASN A 92 14.90 -0.61 33.44
CA ASN A 92 14.17 -0.09 32.27
C ASN A 92 12.66 -0.34 32.31
N ARG A 93 12.19 -0.99 33.38
CA ARG A 93 10.81 -1.32 33.69
C ARG A 93 10.37 -0.72 35.02
N GLU A 94 11.11 0.25 35.54
CA GLU A 94 10.78 0.92 36.79
C GLU A 94 9.41 1.62 36.69
N GLY A 95 8.60 1.51 37.75
CA GLY A 95 7.29 2.14 37.85
C GLY A 95 6.10 1.20 37.63
N ASN A 96 4.94 1.81 37.39
CA ASN A 96 3.66 1.13 37.23
C ASN A 96 3.43 0.72 35.77
N GLN A 97 3.14 -0.55 35.59
CA GLN A 97 2.89 -1.17 34.29
C GLN A 97 1.52 -1.82 34.28
N TYR A 98 0.84 -1.68 33.17
CA TYR A 98 -0.54 -2.13 33.01
C TYR A 98 -0.64 -3.07 31.81
N MET A 99 -1.32 -4.20 31.97
CA MET A 99 -1.73 -5.05 30.85
C MET A 99 -3.24 -4.97 30.71
N CYS A 100 -3.70 -4.85 29.47
CA CYS A 100 -5.12 -4.67 29.18
C CYS A 100 -5.77 -5.96 28.67
N ARG A 101 -7.08 -6.12 28.90
CA ARG A 101 -7.83 -7.31 28.50
C ARG A 101 -7.85 -7.50 26.99
N GLU A 102 -7.95 -6.40 26.24
CA GLU A 102 -8.06 -6.37 24.79
C GLU A 102 -6.79 -6.87 24.08
N THR A 103 -5.63 -6.69 24.71
CA THR A 103 -4.35 -7.16 24.18
C THR A 103 -3.90 -8.50 24.75
N GLY A 104 -4.65 -9.06 25.70
CA GLY A 104 -4.30 -10.28 26.42
C GLY A 104 -3.50 -10.02 27.71
N ILE A 105 -3.83 -10.76 28.77
CA ILE A 105 -3.13 -10.70 30.06
C ILE A 105 -2.07 -11.80 30.09
N GLY A 106 -0.80 -11.44 30.35
CA GLY A 106 0.32 -12.38 30.46
C GLY A 106 1.10 -12.63 29.16
N SER A 107 0.46 -12.51 28.00
CA SER A 107 1.11 -12.56 26.67
C SER A 107 0.93 -11.27 25.84
N GLY A 108 0.18 -10.30 26.34
CA GLY A 108 -0.15 -9.06 25.64
C GLY A 108 0.88 -7.95 25.80
N SER A 109 0.53 -6.79 25.24
CA SER A 109 1.32 -5.56 25.36
C SER A 109 1.30 -5.01 26.79
N VAL A 110 2.44 -4.46 27.20
CA VAL A 110 2.60 -3.74 28.46
C VAL A 110 2.51 -2.24 28.18
N TYR A 111 1.71 -1.54 28.98
CA TYR A 111 1.49 -0.10 28.87
C TYR A 111 2.04 0.62 30.10
N TYR A 112 2.66 1.77 29.88
CA TYR A 112 3.17 2.63 30.94
C TYR A 112 2.12 3.64 31.36
N GLU A 113 2.20 4.10 32.61
CA GLU A 113 1.27 5.09 33.15
C GLU A 113 1.24 6.40 32.36
N SER A 114 2.37 6.78 31.75
CA SER A 114 2.51 7.98 30.91
C SER A 114 1.64 7.97 29.66
N ASP A 115 1.33 6.78 29.15
CA ASP A 115 0.70 6.58 27.84
C ASP A 115 -0.82 6.38 27.96
N LEU A 116 -1.31 6.25 29.19
CA LEU A 116 -2.69 5.96 29.54
C LEU A 116 -3.36 7.18 30.17
N HIS A 117 -4.57 7.47 29.70
CA HIS A 117 -5.38 8.60 30.17
C HIS A 117 -6.76 8.14 30.63
N GLU A 118 -7.36 8.87 31.56
CA GLU A 118 -8.70 8.59 32.09
C GLU A 118 -9.80 8.92 31.08
N THR A 119 -9.58 9.92 30.23
CA THR A 119 -10.55 10.40 29.25
C THR A 119 -10.01 10.31 27.83
N GLU A 120 -10.92 10.09 26.89
CA GLU A 120 -10.62 10.04 25.45
C GLU A 120 -10.04 11.37 24.94
N GLU A 121 -10.60 12.49 25.41
CA GLU A 121 -10.15 13.84 25.03
C GLU A 121 -8.71 14.11 25.47
N ALA A 122 -8.33 13.72 26.68
CA ALA A 122 -6.97 13.87 27.18
C ALA A 122 -5.99 12.98 26.39
N ALA A 123 -6.38 11.75 26.06
CA ALA A 123 -5.59 10.87 25.20
C ALA A 123 -5.42 11.44 23.80
N LEU A 124 -6.47 12.03 23.22
CA LEU A 124 -6.43 12.61 21.89
C LEU A 124 -5.53 13.84 21.83
N LEU A 125 -5.59 14.71 22.85
CA LEU A 125 -4.70 15.85 22.98
C LEU A 125 -3.23 15.42 23.10
N SER A 126 -2.95 14.40 23.93
CA SER A 126 -1.61 13.82 24.08
C SER A 126 -1.10 13.21 22.76
N ALA A 127 -1.93 12.39 22.11
CA ALA A 127 -1.61 11.78 20.82
C ALA A 127 -1.36 12.84 19.73
N LYS A 128 -2.12 13.94 19.74
CA LYS A 128 -1.93 15.06 18.81
C LYS A 128 -0.61 15.76 19.04
N ALA A 129 -0.27 16.08 20.29
CA ALA A 129 1.02 16.68 20.63
C ALA A 129 2.19 15.78 20.21
N GLN A 130 2.08 14.46 20.43
CA GLN A 130 3.07 13.50 19.98
C GLN A 130 3.18 13.42 18.45
N ALA A 131 2.04 13.44 17.74
CA ALA A 131 2.01 13.43 16.28
C ALA A 131 2.65 14.69 15.68
N ASP A 132 2.35 15.87 16.24
CA ASP A 132 2.92 17.14 15.80
C ASP A 132 4.43 17.20 16.08
N LEU A 133 4.87 16.68 17.24
CA LEU A 133 6.28 16.53 17.55
C LEU A 133 6.97 15.58 16.57
N ASN A 134 6.39 14.42 16.29
CA ASN A 134 6.97 13.46 15.35
C ASN A 134 7.07 14.06 13.94
N ASN A 135 6.05 14.77 13.49
CA ASN A 135 6.03 15.41 12.17
C ASN A 135 7.08 16.51 12.00
N SER A 136 7.58 17.08 13.10
CA SER A 136 8.61 18.15 13.08
C SER A 136 10.01 17.67 13.46
N THR A 137 10.15 16.56 14.17
CA THR A 137 11.44 16.08 14.70
C THR A 137 11.96 14.83 14.01
N VAL A 138 11.08 13.97 13.49
CA VAL A 138 11.49 12.73 12.86
C VAL A 138 12.07 13.05 11.48
N GLU A 139 13.40 12.99 11.38
CA GLU A 139 14.18 13.44 10.21
C GLU A 139 13.63 12.90 8.89
N TRP A 140 13.33 11.60 8.81
CA TRP A 140 12.85 11.00 7.56
C TRP A 140 11.43 11.47 7.17
N ILE A 141 10.58 11.80 8.15
CA ILE A 141 9.25 12.38 7.90
C ILE A 141 9.41 13.80 7.35
N VAL A 142 10.22 14.63 8.02
CA VAL A 142 10.49 16.01 7.62
C VAL A 142 11.15 16.05 6.23
N LYS A 143 12.14 15.19 6.00
CA LYS A 143 12.83 15.08 4.72
C LYS A 143 11.87 14.69 3.59
N LEU A 144 10.98 13.73 3.82
CA LEU A 144 10.02 13.30 2.80
C LEU A 144 8.98 14.39 2.52
N TYR A 145 8.51 15.09 3.55
CA TYR A 145 7.61 16.23 3.42
C TYR A 145 8.25 17.37 2.62
N ASN A 146 9.47 17.80 2.98
CA ASN A 146 10.17 18.87 2.28
C ASN A 146 10.55 18.48 0.85
N LYS A 147 11.00 17.24 0.64
CA LYS A 147 11.30 16.72 -0.70
C LYS A 147 10.10 16.86 -1.62
N ALA A 148 8.90 16.52 -1.16
CA ALA A 148 7.69 16.65 -1.96
C ALA A 148 7.35 18.11 -2.34
N LEU A 149 7.76 19.09 -1.53
CA LEU A 149 7.57 20.53 -1.81
C LEU A 149 8.60 21.10 -2.78
N GLU A 150 9.83 20.58 -2.78
CA GLU A 150 10.92 21.06 -3.63
C GLU A 150 10.81 20.60 -5.10
N ILE A 151 9.90 19.67 -5.41
CA ILE A 151 9.76 19.12 -6.77
C ILE A 151 9.23 20.18 -7.74
N SER A 152 10.05 20.57 -8.71
CA SER A 152 9.68 21.47 -9.82
C SER A 152 9.79 20.82 -11.21
N ASP A 153 9.92 19.49 -11.30
CA ASP A 153 10.22 18.81 -12.56
C ASP A 153 9.01 18.57 -13.47
N TYR A 154 9.23 18.62 -14.78
CA TYR A 154 8.23 18.34 -15.82
C TYR A 154 8.79 17.29 -16.79
N GLU A 155 8.32 16.06 -16.68
CA GLU A 155 8.61 15.03 -17.69
C GLU A 155 7.59 15.16 -18.83
N LEU A 156 8.03 15.70 -19.97
CA LEU A 156 7.26 15.70 -21.21
C LEU A 156 7.75 14.54 -22.08
N ASP A 157 6.92 13.51 -22.21
CA ASP A 157 7.16 12.41 -23.16
C ASP A 157 6.41 12.67 -24.47
N ASN A 158 7.06 12.35 -25.60
CA ASN A 158 6.36 12.24 -26.88
C ASN A 158 5.43 11.01 -26.84
N ALA A 159 4.21 11.12 -27.39
CA ALA A 159 3.23 10.05 -27.45
C ALA A 159 3.81 8.73 -27.99
N THR A 160 4.65 8.78 -29.02
CA THR A 160 5.28 7.58 -29.61
C THR A 160 6.23 6.89 -28.62
N LEU A 161 7.02 7.68 -27.88
CA LEU A 161 7.94 7.13 -26.87
C LEU A 161 7.18 6.54 -25.69
N LYS A 162 6.07 7.17 -25.28
CA LYS A 162 5.21 6.64 -24.23
C LYS A 162 4.59 5.30 -24.62
N LEU A 163 4.02 5.20 -25.82
CA LEU A 163 3.46 3.94 -26.33
C LEU A 163 4.51 2.83 -26.35
N ALA A 164 5.73 3.12 -26.83
CA ALA A 164 6.82 2.15 -26.83
C ALA A 164 7.24 1.71 -25.41
N LYS A 165 7.26 2.64 -24.43
CA LYS A 165 7.54 2.30 -23.02
C LYS A 165 6.44 1.43 -22.42
N ASP A 166 5.18 1.77 -22.67
CA ASP A 166 4.01 1.03 -22.17
C ASP A 166 3.98 -0.39 -22.78
N GLU A 167 4.27 -0.53 -24.07
CA GLU A 167 4.39 -1.82 -24.75
C GLU A 167 5.55 -2.67 -24.20
N ALA A 168 6.72 -2.06 -24.00
CA ALA A 168 7.86 -2.75 -23.39
C ALA A 168 7.58 -3.18 -21.95
N PHE A 169 6.85 -2.38 -21.16
CA PHE A 169 6.43 -2.73 -19.81
C PHE A 169 5.45 -3.91 -19.81
N ASN A 170 4.44 -3.89 -20.69
CA ASN A 170 3.47 -4.97 -20.85
C ASN A 170 4.17 -6.28 -21.26
N ALA A 171 5.10 -6.23 -22.20
CA ALA A 171 5.88 -7.39 -22.63
C ALA A 171 6.70 -8.00 -21.48
N ARG A 172 7.32 -7.17 -20.63
CA ARG A 172 8.02 -7.67 -19.43
C ARG A 172 7.08 -8.35 -18.46
N SER A 173 5.90 -7.79 -18.21
CA SER A 173 4.89 -8.40 -17.33
C SER A 173 4.53 -9.82 -17.78
N MET A 174 4.32 -10.02 -19.09
CA MET A 174 4.05 -11.35 -19.65
C MET A 174 5.21 -12.31 -19.44
N LEU A 175 6.44 -11.86 -19.69
CA LEU A 175 7.64 -12.68 -19.49
C LEU A 175 7.80 -13.11 -18.03
N TYR A 176 7.50 -12.21 -17.07
CA TYR A 176 7.50 -12.57 -15.66
C TYR A 176 6.44 -13.62 -15.32
N GLY A 177 5.22 -13.46 -15.84
CA GLY A 177 4.15 -14.45 -15.63
C GLY A 177 4.50 -15.83 -16.20
N LEU A 178 5.12 -15.87 -17.39
CA LEU A 178 5.59 -17.13 -17.99
C LEU A 178 6.73 -17.75 -17.17
N ASN A 179 7.66 -16.95 -16.67
CA ASN A 179 8.75 -17.46 -15.85
C ASN A 179 8.26 -18.02 -14.51
N ASP A 180 7.24 -17.40 -13.91
CA ASP A 180 6.57 -17.91 -12.71
C ASP A 180 5.83 -19.24 -12.99
N LEU A 181 5.14 -19.33 -14.13
CA LEU A 181 4.54 -20.59 -14.59
C LEU A 181 5.59 -21.70 -14.72
N PHE A 182 6.72 -21.42 -15.38
CA PHE A 182 7.78 -22.42 -15.53
C PHE A 182 8.37 -22.85 -14.18
N ALA A 183 8.58 -21.91 -13.24
CA ALA A 183 9.04 -22.24 -11.89
C ALA A 183 8.04 -23.17 -11.16
N ARG A 184 6.74 -22.89 -11.23
CA ARG A 184 5.69 -23.76 -10.66
C ARG A 184 5.68 -25.15 -11.30
N ILE A 185 5.88 -25.23 -12.61
CA ILE A 185 5.96 -26.51 -13.31
C ILE A 185 7.20 -27.29 -12.84
N GLU A 186 8.34 -26.62 -12.65
CA GLU A 186 9.58 -27.27 -12.20
C GLU A 186 9.53 -27.72 -10.73
N ASP A 187 8.94 -26.91 -9.85
CA ASP A 187 8.98 -27.13 -8.40
C ASP A 187 7.77 -27.92 -7.86
N GLU A 188 6.59 -27.74 -8.44
CA GLU A 188 5.31 -28.18 -7.85
C GLU A 188 4.60 -29.27 -8.66
N SER A 189 4.95 -29.46 -9.94
CA SER A 189 4.27 -30.45 -10.80
C SER A 189 5.03 -31.78 -10.86
N ALA A 190 4.51 -32.81 -10.20
CA ALA A 190 5.12 -34.14 -10.19
C ALA A 190 4.65 -35.03 -11.35
N THR A 191 3.45 -34.76 -11.88
CA THR A 191 2.82 -35.54 -12.94
C THR A 191 2.40 -34.67 -14.12
N LYS A 192 2.12 -35.32 -15.26
CA LYS A 192 1.64 -34.62 -16.46
C LYS A 192 0.32 -33.90 -16.20
N GLU A 193 -0.54 -34.48 -15.39
CA GLU A 193 -1.83 -33.92 -15.00
C GLU A 193 -1.66 -32.62 -14.20
N ASP A 194 -0.70 -32.58 -13.26
CA ASP A 194 -0.39 -31.36 -12.47
C ASP A 194 0.13 -30.22 -13.36
N ILE A 195 0.95 -30.56 -14.37
CA ILE A 195 1.43 -29.58 -15.37
C ILE A 195 0.25 -28.98 -16.14
N LEU A 196 -0.69 -29.83 -16.58
CA LEU A 196 -1.86 -29.38 -17.34
C LEU A 196 -2.78 -28.49 -16.50
N GLU A 197 -2.97 -28.81 -15.23
CA GLU A 197 -3.73 -27.98 -14.29
C GLU A 197 -3.06 -26.62 -14.08
N THR A 198 -1.76 -26.60 -13.81
CA THR A 198 -0.98 -25.37 -13.62
C THR A 198 -1.02 -24.45 -14.86
N VAL A 199 -0.94 -25.05 -16.06
CA VAL A 199 -1.06 -24.31 -17.32
C VAL A 199 -2.48 -23.77 -17.54
N ASP A 200 -3.52 -24.52 -17.17
CA ASP A 200 -4.91 -24.06 -17.31
C ASP A 200 -5.22 -22.91 -16.34
N ASP A 201 -4.71 -22.98 -15.11
CA ASP A 201 -4.82 -21.92 -14.12
C ASP A 201 -4.13 -20.63 -14.60
N TYR A 202 -2.91 -20.74 -15.12
CA TYR A 202 -2.22 -19.59 -15.71
C TYR A 202 -3.01 -18.99 -16.88
N LYS A 203 -3.60 -19.83 -17.75
CA LYS A 203 -4.42 -19.37 -18.88
C LYS A 203 -5.65 -18.59 -18.43
N ARG A 204 -6.34 -19.08 -17.38
CA ARG A 204 -7.56 -18.46 -16.87
C ARG A 204 -7.31 -17.12 -16.20
N TYR A 205 -6.28 -17.03 -15.35
CA TYR A 205 -6.10 -15.88 -14.48
C TYR A 205 -5.06 -14.89 -15.00
N ASP A 206 -3.84 -15.34 -15.27
CA ASP A 206 -2.73 -14.44 -15.59
C ASP A 206 -2.70 -14.07 -17.07
N TRP A 207 -2.88 -15.04 -17.97
CA TRP A 207 -2.88 -14.79 -19.41
C TRP A 207 -4.06 -13.92 -19.86
N SER A 208 -5.27 -14.17 -19.33
CA SER A 208 -6.44 -13.32 -19.64
C SER A 208 -6.20 -11.86 -19.24
N ARG A 209 -5.64 -11.64 -18.06
CA ARG A 209 -5.32 -10.30 -17.55
C ARG A 209 -4.20 -9.64 -18.36
N ASP A 210 -3.17 -10.40 -18.74
CA ASP A 210 -2.05 -9.89 -19.53
C ASP A 210 -2.47 -9.53 -20.96
N ARG A 211 -3.38 -10.30 -21.56
CA ARG A 211 -4.00 -9.97 -22.84
C ARG A 211 -4.83 -8.71 -22.80
N GLU A 212 -5.65 -8.55 -21.76
CA GLU A 212 -6.46 -7.34 -21.57
C GLU A 212 -5.56 -6.11 -21.48
N LYS A 213 -4.47 -6.19 -20.70
CA LYS A 213 -3.48 -5.11 -20.59
C LYS A 213 -2.76 -4.81 -21.91
N ALA A 214 -2.50 -5.81 -22.73
CA ALA A 214 -1.88 -5.64 -24.04
C ALA A 214 -2.86 -5.23 -25.15
N GLY A 215 -4.16 -5.17 -24.87
CA GLY A 215 -5.18 -4.86 -25.88
C GLY A 215 -5.28 -5.91 -27.00
N LEU A 216 -4.89 -7.16 -26.73
CA LEU A 216 -4.93 -8.25 -27.71
C LEU A 216 -6.31 -8.90 -27.72
N GLU A 217 -7.04 -8.78 -28.84
CA GLU A 217 -8.33 -9.46 -29.05
C GLU A 217 -8.23 -10.98 -28.83
N PRO A 218 -9.28 -11.65 -28.29
CA PRO A 218 -9.27 -13.07 -27.97
C PRO A 218 -8.78 -13.94 -29.13
N LEU A 219 -7.92 -14.91 -28.81
CA LEU A 219 -7.37 -15.84 -29.79
C LEU A 219 -8.52 -16.79 -30.13
N PRO A 220 -8.76 -17.08 -31.41
CA PRO A 220 -9.72 -18.10 -31.77
C PRO A 220 -9.36 -19.41 -31.05
N ASP A 221 -10.39 -20.06 -30.52
CA ASP A 221 -10.26 -21.31 -29.77
C ASP A 221 -9.54 -22.35 -30.64
N ILE A 222 -8.34 -22.74 -30.21
CA ILE A 222 -7.45 -23.63 -30.99
C ILE A 222 -8.11 -25.00 -31.19
N MET A 223 -8.96 -25.44 -30.25
CA MET A 223 -9.76 -26.67 -30.42
C MET A 223 -10.84 -26.49 -31.49
N LYS A 224 -11.48 -25.32 -31.58
CA LYS A 224 -12.41 -25.03 -32.69
C LYS A 224 -11.70 -24.99 -34.04
N LEU A 225 -10.52 -24.38 -34.10
CA LEU A 225 -9.72 -24.35 -35.34
C LEU A 225 -9.28 -25.74 -35.78
N HIS A 226 -8.88 -26.61 -34.84
CA HIS A 226 -8.54 -28.01 -35.12
C HIS A 226 -9.77 -28.80 -35.58
N ASP A 227 -10.91 -28.66 -34.91
CA ASP A 227 -12.14 -29.34 -35.29
C ASP A 227 -12.66 -28.85 -36.65
N GLU A 228 -12.57 -27.56 -36.95
CA GLU A 228 -12.90 -26.98 -38.26
C GLU A 228 -11.93 -27.46 -39.36
N THR A 229 -10.63 -27.59 -39.06
CA THR A 229 -9.67 -28.16 -40.04
C THR A 229 -9.89 -29.65 -40.25
N MET A 230 -10.23 -30.41 -39.21
CA MET A 230 -10.54 -31.84 -39.35
C MET A 230 -11.88 -32.07 -40.07
N LEU A 231 -12.87 -31.19 -39.88
CA LEU A 231 -14.13 -31.21 -40.62
C LEU A 231 -13.88 -30.89 -42.11
N ALA A 232 -13.10 -29.86 -42.41
CA ALA A 232 -12.74 -29.50 -43.78
C ALA A 232 -11.93 -30.60 -44.50
N LEU A 233 -11.08 -31.34 -43.78
CA LEU A 233 -10.32 -32.47 -44.33
C LEU A 233 -11.20 -33.71 -44.56
N THR A 234 -12.28 -33.89 -43.80
CA THR A 234 -13.22 -35.01 -43.97
C THR A 234 -14.26 -34.73 -45.04
N GLU A 235 -14.63 -33.46 -45.28
CA GLU A 235 -15.51 -33.06 -46.38
C GLU A 235 -14.80 -32.96 -47.75
N ALA A 236 -13.47 -32.90 -47.76
CA ALA A 236 -12.65 -32.84 -48.98
C ALA A 236 -12.21 -34.22 -49.52
N ALA A 237 -12.61 -35.31 -48.88
CA ALA A 237 -12.33 -36.67 -49.34
C ALA A 237 -13.50 -37.18 -50.24
N PRO A 238 -13.25 -37.54 -51.52
CA PRO A 238 -14.27 -38.02 -52.45
C PRO A 238 -14.80 -39.43 -52.14
#